data_AF-A0A8T4DSU9-F1
#
_entry.id   AF-A0A8T4DSU9-F1
#
_cell.length_a   1.000
_cell.length_b   1.000
_cell.length_c   1.000
_cell.angle_alpha   90.00
_cell.angle_beta   90.00
_cell.angle_gamma   90.00
#
_symmetry.space_group_name_H-M   'P 1'
#
loop_
_entity.id
_entity.type
_entity.pdbx_description
1 polymer ?
#
loop_
_entity_poly.entity_id
_entity_poly.type
_entity_poly.pdbx_seq_one_letter_code
_entity_poly.pdbx_strand_id
1 'polypeptide(L)'
;MKTRRLKTYCVLLCITGILLSTNALVIAQPDVGYHPKGLFFNLQFSLTVLWNTSQLIPPLLPGETRQVNMNFTYAVNRGLLGKMLIRLLEGTPFVISLFIEQKPEWCEAWFIPATIPGVVPAYGEIGIQNSSLFIRLNENAPGNYTIGVVRMRGTIEDVKGPCKLITLIKGFVQDFSLFFQTGPE
;
A
#
# COMPACT_ATOMS: atom_id res chain seq x y z
N MET A 1 29.09 40.23 22.35
CA MET A 1 28.05 39.33 22.92
C MET A 1 26.67 39.39 22.23
N LYS A 2 26.40 40.30 21.27
CA LYS A 2 25.08 40.44 20.61
C LYS A 2 24.85 39.52 19.39
N THR A 3 25.91 39.11 18.68
CA THR A 3 25.82 38.32 17.43
C THR A 3 25.50 36.83 17.62
N ARG A 4 25.75 36.25 18.80
CA ARG A 4 25.38 34.85 19.09
C ARG A 4 23.87 34.66 19.22
N ARG A 5 23.17 35.63 19.81
CA ARG A 5 21.71 35.55 20.03
C ARG A 5 20.93 35.62 18.72
N LEU A 6 21.38 36.45 17.76
CA LEU A 6 20.73 36.58 16.44
C LEU A 6 20.73 35.25 15.66
N LYS A 7 21.83 34.49 15.70
CA LYS A 7 21.91 33.17 15.09
C LYS A 7 20.95 32.17 15.74
N THR A 8 20.82 32.20 17.07
CA THR A 8 19.90 31.33 17.80
C THR A 8 18.43 31.64 17.45
N TYR A 9 18.06 32.91 17.31
CA TYR A 9 16.71 33.29 16.91
C TYR A 9 16.38 32.89 15.47
N CYS A 10 17.30 33.07 14.52
CA CYS A 10 17.09 32.61 13.13
C CYS A 10 16.95 31.09 13.05
N VAL A 11 17.73 30.33 13.82
CA VAL A 11 17.60 28.86 13.87
C VAL A 11 16.25 28.46 14.47
N LEU A 12 15.81 29.11 15.55
CA LEU A 12 14.50 28.84 16.13
C LEU A 12 13.35 29.14 15.16
N LEU A 13 13.44 30.24 14.40
CA LEU A 13 12.41 30.68 13.44
C LEU A 13 12.33 29.74 12.23
N CYS A 14 13.46 29.17 11.78
CA CYS A 14 13.47 28.12 10.76
C CYS A 14 12.86 26.80 11.28
N ILE A 15 13.15 26.43 12.54
CA ILE A 15 12.61 25.21 13.15
C ILE A 15 11.09 25.34 13.34
N THR A 16 10.59 26.48 13.83
CA THR A 16 9.14 26.71 13.97
C THR A 16 8.44 26.84 12.61
N GLY A 17 9.09 27.40 11.59
CA GLY A 17 8.57 27.44 10.21
C GLY A 17 8.44 26.06 9.56
N ILE A 18 9.37 25.15 9.84
CA ILE A 18 9.29 23.73 9.41
C ILE A 18 8.21 22.97 10.21
N LEU A 19 8.06 23.25 11.51
CA LEU A 19 7.00 22.63 12.33
C LEU A 19 5.59 23.08 11.94
N LEU A 20 5.40 24.31 11.44
CA LEU A 20 4.08 24.85 11.08
C LEU A 20 3.69 24.65 9.61
N SER A 21 4.61 24.18 8.75
CA SER A 21 4.35 23.95 7.32
C SER A 21 4.03 22.50 6.95
N THR A 22 4.03 21.59 7.93
CA THR A 22 3.63 20.20 7.70
C THR A 22 2.15 20.03 8.02
N ASN A 23 1.29 20.47 7.10
CA ASN A 23 0.03 19.76 6.88
C ASN A 23 0.40 18.35 6.41
N ALA A 24 0.70 17.48 7.38
CA ALA A 24 0.97 16.09 7.12
C ALA A 24 -0.33 15.47 6.59
N LEU A 25 -0.39 15.29 5.27
CA LEU A 25 -1.14 14.20 4.67
C LEU A 25 -0.83 12.96 5.51
N VAL A 26 -1.83 12.45 6.22
CA VAL A 26 -1.74 11.17 6.90
C VAL A 26 -1.65 10.10 5.81
N ILE A 27 -0.42 9.84 5.37
CA ILE A 27 -0.10 8.63 4.64
C ILE A 27 0.07 7.57 5.71
N ALA A 28 -0.94 6.71 5.86
CA ALA A 28 -0.77 5.45 6.56
C ALA A 28 0.15 4.56 5.70
N GLN A 29 1.46 4.75 5.83
CA GLN A 29 2.45 3.77 5.39
C GLN A 29 2.58 2.75 6.52
N PRO A 30 2.32 1.46 6.28
CA PRO A 30 2.82 0.42 7.16
C PRO A 30 4.34 0.51 7.16
N ASP A 31 4.89 0.90 8.31
CA ASP A 31 6.30 0.72 8.60
C ASP A 31 6.54 -0.78 8.80
N VAL A 32 6.80 -1.46 7.70
CA VAL A 32 7.74 -2.59 7.72
C VAL A 32 8.81 -2.24 6.72
N GLY A 33 9.67 -1.29 7.12
CA GLY A 33 10.90 -0.99 6.41
C GLY A 33 11.61 -2.28 5.98
N TYR A 34 12.19 -2.24 4.78
CA TYR A 34 13.05 -3.29 4.24
C TYR A 34 13.96 -3.88 5.33
N HIS A 35 13.70 -5.13 5.72
CA HIS A 35 14.52 -5.87 6.67
C HIS A 35 15.28 -6.96 5.91
N PRO A 36 16.48 -6.66 5.39
CA PRO A 36 17.30 -7.66 4.73
C PRO A 36 17.70 -8.74 5.74
N LYS A 37 16.95 -9.84 5.79
CA LYS A 37 17.37 -11.06 6.51
C LYS A 37 18.32 -11.87 5.62
N GLY A 38 19.60 -11.48 5.60
CA GLY A 38 20.73 -12.16 4.91
C GLY A 38 21.75 -11.20 4.26
N LEU A 39 23.03 -11.57 4.16
CA LEU A 39 24.09 -10.62 3.77
C LEU A 39 24.23 -10.36 2.24
N PHE A 40 23.87 -11.32 1.36
CA PHE A 40 24.38 -11.30 -0.02
C PHE A 40 23.33 -11.18 -1.14
N PHE A 41 22.21 -11.90 -1.08
CA PHE A 41 21.26 -11.97 -2.20
C PHE A 41 19.90 -11.32 -1.94
N ASN A 42 19.30 -11.53 -0.76
CA ASN A 42 18.01 -11.02 -0.27
C ASN A 42 17.12 -10.31 -1.28
N LEU A 43 16.48 -11.07 -2.17
CA LEU A 43 15.43 -10.54 -3.00
C LEU A 43 14.13 -10.52 -2.19
N GLN A 44 13.53 -9.34 -2.05
CA GLN A 44 12.28 -9.15 -1.31
C GLN A 44 11.33 -8.33 -2.16
N PHE A 45 10.08 -8.79 -2.29
CA PHE A 45 9.04 -7.96 -2.89
C PHE A 45 8.71 -6.76 -2.00
N SER A 46 8.51 -5.60 -2.61
CA SER A 46 7.74 -4.51 -2.04
C SER A 46 6.42 -4.38 -2.78
N LEU A 47 5.37 -4.02 -2.05
CA LEU A 47 4.05 -3.73 -2.61
C LEU A 47 3.56 -2.39 -2.05
N THR A 48 3.24 -1.47 -2.94
CA THR A 48 2.62 -0.19 -2.64
C THR A 48 1.25 -0.17 -3.28
N VAL A 49 0.23 0.19 -2.50
CA VAL A 49 -1.15 0.30 -2.98
C VAL A 49 -1.56 1.75 -2.93
N LEU A 50 -2.05 2.28 -4.05
CA LEU A 50 -2.52 3.66 -4.18
C LEU A 50 -3.94 3.66 -4.74
N TRP A 51 -4.76 4.61 -4.30
CA TRP A 51 -6.10 4.82 -4.85
C TRP A 51 -6.44 6.31 -4.86
N ASN A 52 -7.41 6.68 -5.69
CA ASN A 52 -7.86 8.06 -5.76
C ASN A 52 -8.87 8.35 -4.65
N THR A 53 -8.46 9.16 -3.67
CA THR A 53 -9.31 9.57 -2.54
C THR A 53 -10.54 10.38 -2.99
N SER A 54 -10.51 11.00 -4.18
CA SER A 54 -11.66 11.74 -4.70
C SER A 54 -12.88 10.86 -4.92
N GLN A 55 -12.69 9.56 -5.12
CA GLN A 55 -13.79 8.58 -5.27
C GLN A 55 -14.54 8.34 -3.94
N LEU A 56 -14.00 8.80 -2.81
CA LEU A 56 -14.58 8.64 -1.47
C LEU A 56 -14.95 9.98 -0.83
N ILE A 57 -14.75 11.11 -1.52
CA ILE A 57 -15.12 12.45 -1.05
C ILE A 57 -16.63 12.59 -0.88
N PRO A 58 -17.48 12.30 -1.90
CA PRO A 58 -18.91 12.26 -1.65
C PRO A 58 -19.19 11.13 -0.66
N PRO A 59 -20.06 11.33 0.35
CA PRO A 59 -20.49 10.23 1.21
C PRO A 59 -21.16 9.11 0.37
N LEU A 60 -21.06 7.87 0.83
CA LEU A 60 -21.77 6.73 0.25
C LEU A 60 -23.17 6.68 0.82
N LEU A 61 -24.18 6.56 -0.04
CA LEU A 61 -25.57 6.45 0.39
C LEU A 61 -25.90 4.98 0.74
N PRO A 62 -26.82 4.72 1.69
CA PRO A 62 -27.38 3.39 1.88
C PRO A 62 -27.89 2.80 0.55
N GLY A 63 -27.65 1.51 0.32
CA GLY A 63 -27.97 0.84 -0.94
C GLY A 63 -27.00 1.12 -2.11
N GLU A 64 -26.14 2.14 -2.00
CA GLU A 64 -25.17 2.47 -3.05
C GLU A 64 -24.05 1.43 -3.16
N THR A 65 -23.61 1.16 -4.39
CA THR A 65 -22.34 0.47 -4.67
C THR A 65 -21.35 1.41 -5.31
N ARG A 66 -20.16 1.53 -4.73
CA ARG A 66 -19.09 2.38 -5.22
C ARG A 66 -17.85 1.62 -5.58
N GLN A 67 -17.28 1.96 -6.73
CA GLN A 67 -16.01 1.44 -7.21
C GLN A 67 -14.86 2.38 -6.86
N VAL A 68 -13.81 1.84 -6.23
CA VAL A 68 -12.55 2.51 -5.95
C VAL A 68 -11.46 1.85 -6.77
N ASN A 69 -10.81 2.62 -7.64
CA ASN A 69 -9.73 2.12 -8.48
C ASN A 69 -8.43 2.11 -7.68
N MET A 70 -7.78 0.95 -7.68
CA MET A 70 -6.55 0.70 -6.94
C MET A 70 -5.42 0.35 -7.90
N ASN A 71 -4.28 0.98 -7.68
CA ASN A 71 -3.02 0.74 -8.37
C ASN A 71 -2.06 0.05 -7.40
N PHE A 72 -1.57 -1.12 -7.81
CA PHE A 72 -0.62 -1.96 -7.10
C PHE A 72 0.73 -1.84 -7.81
N THR A 73 1.65 -1.12 -7.19
CA THR A 73 3.03 -1.01 -7.65
C THR A 73 3.89 -1.98 -6.86
N TYR A 74 4.69 -2.79 -7.54
CA TYR A 74 5.60 -3.71 -6.89
C TYR A 74 7.01 -3.62 -7.47
N ALA A 75 8.00 -3.97 -6.64
CA ALA A 75 9.39 -4.07 -7.06
C ALA A 75 10.09 -5.20 -6.31
N VAL A 76 11.28 -5.57 -6.76
CA VAL A 76 12.16 -6.52 -6.07
C VAL A 76 13.37 -5.78 -5.53
N ASN A 77 13.38 -5.58 -4.22
CA ASN A 77 14.52 -5.02 -3.49
C ASN A 77 15.62 -6.06 -3.33
N ARG A 78 16.88 -5.61 -3.18
CA ARG A 78 18.02 -6.52 -3.12
C ARG A 78 19.21 -6.07 -2.25
N GLY A 79 20.04 -7.06 -1.90
CA GLY A 79 21.41 -6.87 -1.42
C GLY A 79 22.45 -6.70 -2.53
N LEU A 80 23.72 -6.54 -2.14
CA LEU A 80 24.85 -6.15 -3.02
C LEU A 80 25.05 -7.06 -4.26
N LEU A 81 24.81 -8.37 -4.14
CA LEU A 81 25.02 -9.35 -5.23
C LEU A 81 23.73 -9.74 -5.98
N GLY A 82 22.57 -9.14 -5.65
CA GLY A 82 21.28 -9.56 -6.22
C GLY A 82 21.05 -9.22 -7.69
N LYS A 83 21.93 -8.47 -8.36
CA LYS A 83 21.75 -8.05 -9.77
C LYS A 83 21.71 -9.21 -10.75
N MET A 84 22.61 -10.17 -10.57
CA MET A 84 22.70 -11.32 -11.47
C MET A 84 21.50 -12.26 -11.27
N LEU A 85 21.05 -12.46 -10.03
CA LEU A 85 19.87 -13.26 -9.72
C LEU A 85 18.57 -12.63 -10.23
N ILE A 86 18.39 -11.31 -10.10
CA ILE A 86 17.20 -10.64 -10.66
C ILE A 86 17.14 -10.85 -12.17
N ARG A 87 18.26 -10.72 -12.90
CA ARG A 87 18.28 -10.96 -14.35
C ARG A 87 17.90 -12.40 -14.74
N LEU A 88 18.21 -13.37 -13.89
CA LEU A 88 17.82 -14.77 -14.12
C LEU A 88 16.34 -15.03 -13.79
N LEU A 89 15.74 -14.19 -12.96
CA LEU A 89 14.36 -14.33 -12.48
C LEU A 89 13.39 -13.37 -13.18
N GLU A 90 13.90 -12.42 -13.95
CA GLU A 90 13.12 -11.50 -14.76
C GLU A 90 12.09 -12.26 -15.60
N GLY A 91 10.84 -11.78 -15.61
CA GLY A 91 9.74 -12.43 -16.30
C GLY A 91 9.14 -13.64 -15.59
N THR A 92 9.71 -14.10 -14.46
CA THR A 92 9.11 -15.17 -13.66
C THR A 92 7.74 -14.72 -13.16
N PRO A 93 6.66 -15.48 -13.44
CA PRO A 93 5.32 -15.10 -12.99
C PRO A 93 5.18 -15.31 -11.49
N PHE A 94 4.39 -14.45 -10.86
CA PHE A 94 3.93 -14.60 -9.49
C PHE A 94 2.50 -14.07 -9.37
N VAL A 95 1.89 -14.26 -8.20
CA VAL A 95 0.51 -13.85 -7.95
C VAL A 95 0.47 -12.90 -6.76
N ILE A 96 -0.25 -11.80 -6.91
CA ILE A 96 -0.66 -10.92 -5.81
C ILE A 96 -2.10 -11.31 -5.45
N SER A 97 -2.32 -11.76 -4.23
CA SER A 97 -3.64 -12.10 -3.71
C SER A 97 -4.14 -10.99 -2.78
N LEU A 98 -5.39 -10.57 -2.98
CA LEU A 98 -6.03 -9.50 -2.22
C LEU A 98 -7.19 -10.06 -1.39
N PHE A 99 -7.25 -9.64 -0.13
CA PHE A 99 -8.23 -10.11 0.84
C PHE A 99 -8.88 -8.94 1.58
N ILE A 100 -10.15 -9.08 1.92
CA ILE A 100 -10.84 -8.21 2.88
C ILE A 100 -10.76 -8.88 4.25
N GLU A 101 -10.02 -8.28 5.17
CA GLU A 101 -9.83 -8.80 6.52
C GLU A 101 -10.94 -8.34 7.46
N GLN A 102 -11.38 -7.10 7.31
CA GLN A 102 -12.41 -6.52 8.16
C GLN A 102 -13.22 -5.47 7.41
N LYS A 103 -14.52 -5.41 7.69
CA LYS A 103 -15.44 -4.39 7.21
C LYS A 103 -16.58 -4.21 8.23
N PRO A 104 -17.31 -3.08 8.22
CA PRO A 104 -18.52 -2.95 9.02
C PRO A 104 -19.58 -3.97 8.59
N GLU A 105 -20.45 -4.39 9.50
CA GLU A 105 -21.52 -5.37 9.21
C GLU A 105 -22.54 -4.84 8.18
N TRP A 106 -22.77 -3.53 8.18
CA TRP A 106 -23.67 -2.82 7.27
C TRP A 106 -23.06 -2.52 5.89
N CYS A 107 -21.90 -3.11 5.57
CA CYS A 107 -21.17 -2.89 4.33
C CYS A 107 -20.69 -4.22 3.75
N GLU A 108 -20.76 -4.38 2.43
CA GLU A 108 -20.09 -5.43 1.67
C GLU A 108 -18.88 -4.85 0.92
N ALA A 109 -17.79 -5.60 0.83
CA ALA A 109 -16.61 -5.18 0.09
C ALA A 109 -15.95 -6.36 -0.62
N TRP A 110 -15.48 -6.17 -1.85
CA TRP A 110 -14.78 -7.20 -2.62
C TRP A 110 -13.90 -6.58 -3.71
N PHE A 111 -12.91 -7.36 -4.18
CA PHE A 111 -11.99 -6.96 -5.24
C PHE A 111 -12.37 -7.55 -6.60
N ILE A 112 -12.13 -6.81 -7.67
CA ILE A 112 -12.17 -7.30 -9.05
C ILE A 112 -10.97 -6.73 -9.83
N PRO A 113 -10.00 -7.57 -10.25
CA PRO A 113 -9.78 -8.95 -9.79
C PRO A 113 -9.19 -9.01 -8.37
N ALA A 114 -9.54 -10.04 -7.59
CA ALA A 114 -8.91 -10.32 -6.28
C ALA A 114 -7.53 -10.98 -6.39
N THR A 115 -7.25 -11.59 -7.54
CA THR A 115 -6.00 -12.26 -7.85
C THR A 115 -5.38 -11.58 -9.06
N ILE A 116 -4.23 -10.92 -8.85
CA ILE A 116 -3.56 -10.13 -9.87
C ILE A 116 -2.30 -10.89 -10.32
N PRO A 117 -2.17 -11.20 -11.62
CA PRO A 117 -0.94 -11.78 -12.14
C PRO A 117 0.17 -10.71 -12.16
N GLY A 118 1.35 -11.08 -11.69
CA GLY A 118 2.56 -10.27 -11.76
C GLY A 118 3.69 -11.02 -12.46
N VAL A 119 4.69 -10.27 -12.91
CA VAL A 119 5.98 -10.80 -13.37
C VAL A 119 7.10 -10.08 -12.66
N VAL A 120 8.15 -10.82 -12.29
CA VAL A 120 9.36 -10.22 -11.71
C VAL A 120 9.89 -9.17 -12.69
N PRO A 121 9.95 -7.88 -12.30
CA PRO A 121 10.31 -6.81 -13.19
C PRO A 121 11.81 -6.84 -13.48
N ALA A 122 12.22 -6.22 -14.58
CA ALA A 122 13.63 -6.10 -14.90
C ALA A 122 14.35 -5.25 -13.84
N TYR A 123 15.68 -5.34 -13.85
CA TYR A 123 16.47 -4.64 -12.85
C TYR A 123 16.24 -3.11 -12.89
N GLY A 124 15.74 -2.56 -11.78
CA GLY A 124 15.50 -1.12 -11.62
C GLY A 124 14.11 -0.68 -12.09
N GLU A 125 13.29 -1.61 -12.56
CA GLU A 125 11.93 -1.35 -12.98
C GLU A 125 10.92 -1.67 -11.87
N ILE A 126 9.74 -1.07 -12.02
CA ILE A 126 8.58 -1.33 -11.18
C ILE A 126 7.51 -2.02 -12.03
N GLY A 127 6.85 -3.02 -11.45
CA GLY A 127 5.63 -3.55 -12.01
C GLY A 127 4.43 -2.75 -11.53
N ILE A 128 3.45 -2.57 -12.40
CA ILE A 128 2.21 -1.83 -12.11
C ILE A 128 1.05 -2.72 -12.51
N GLN A 129 0.10 -2.91 -11.60
CA GLN A 129 -1.12 -3.66 -11.85
C GLN A 129 -2.32 -2.93 -11.27
N ASN A 130 -3.50 -3.18 -11.85
CA ASN A 130 -4.72 -2.51 -11.45
C ASN A 130 -5.73 -3.53 -10.91
N SER A 131 -6.46 -3.13 -9.88
CA SER A 131 -7.69 -3.80 -9.44
C SER A 131 -8.67 -2.76 -8.93
N SER A 132 -9.92 -3.15 -8.77
CA SER A 132 -10.98 -2.30 -8.25
C SER A 132 -11.54 -2.91 -6.96
N LEU A 133 -11.61 -2.09 -5.92
CA LEU A 133 -12.38 -2.41 -4.72
C LEU A 133 -13.81 -1.90 -4.93
N PHE A 134 -14.78 -2.78 -4.76
CA PHE A 134 -16.18 -2.41 -4.68
C PHE A 134 -16.60 -2.35 -3.22
N ILE A 135 -17.32 -1.30 -2.86
CA ILE A 135 -17.89 -1.08 -1.54
C ILE A 135 -19.38 -0.89 -1.74
N ARG A 136 -20.19 -1.77 -1.18
CA ARG A 136 -21.65 -1.65 -1.19
C ARG A 136 -22.15 -1.40 0.22
N LEU A 137 -23.01 -0.41 0.38
CA LEU A 137 -23.73 -0.19 1.63
C LEU A 137 -25.05 -0.93 1.61
N ASN A 138 -25.38 -1.57 2.72
CA ASN A 138 -26.71 -2.13 2.91
C ASN A 138 -27.73 -0.97 3.02
N GLU A 139 -29.00 -1.25 2.73
CA GLU A 139 -30.09 -0.26 2.87
C GLU A 139 -30.26 0.21 4.33
N ASN A 140 -29.87 -0.62 5.30
CA ASN A 140 -29.89 -0.27 6.72
C ASN A 140 -28.58 0.37 7.22
N ALA A 141 -27.68 0.78 6.32
CA ALA A 141 -26.44 1.45 6.72
C ALA A 141 -26.75 2.81 7.40
N PRO A 142 -25.90 3.27 8.33
CA PRO A 142 -26.15 4.52 9.03
C PRO A 142 -26.14 5.71 8.07
N GLY A 143 -27.25 6.44 7.92
CA GLY A 143 -27.36 7.62 7.04
C GLY A 143 -26.86 8.94 7.65
N ASN A 144 -26.00 8.89 8.66
CA ASN A 144 -25.68 10.01 9.55
C ASN A 144 -24.19 10.36 9.58
N TYR A 145 -23.50 10.34 8.44
CA TYR A 145 -22.09 10.74 8.37
C TYR A 145 -21.14 9.83 9.16
N THR A 146 -21.52 8.56 9.33
CA THR A 146 -20.73 7.54 10.04
C THR A 146 -19.51 7.15 9.21
N ILE A 147 -18.37 6.96 9.89
CA ILE A 147 -17.13 6.51 9.26
C ILE A 147 -17.13 4.98 9.16
N GLY A 148 -16.99 4.46 7.94
CA GLY A 148 -16.73 3.07 7.66
C GLY A 148 -15.25 2.81 7.39
N VAL A 149 -14.77 1.62 7.78
CA VAL A 149 -13.37 1.20 7.56
C VAL A 149 -13.34 -0.19 6.96
N VAL A 150 -12.74 -0.32 5.77
CA VAL A 150 -12.43 -1.61 5.15
C VAL A 150 -10.94 -1.87 5.33
N ARG A 151 -10.59 -2.91 6.10
CA ARG A 151 -9.22 -3.40 6.24
C ARG A 151 -8.97 -4.51 5.24
N MET A 152 -7.86 -4.41 4.55
CA MET A 152 -7.50 -5.26 3.43
C MET A 152 -6.08 -5.77 3.62
N ARG A 153 -5.80 -6.91 3.01
CA ARG A 153 -4.49 -7.54 3.02
C ARG A 153 -4.10 -7.92 1.60
N GLY A 154 -2.90 -7.52 1.19
CA GLY A 154 -2.26 -7.96 -0.04
C GLY A 154 -1.12 -8.91 0.29
N THR A 155 -1.07 -10.07 -0.37
CA THR A 155 -0.01 -11.05 -0.18
C THR A 155 0.65 -11.42 -1.50
N ILE A 156 1.97 -11.55 -1.48
CA ILE A 156 2.77 -12.16 -2.54
C ILE A 156 3.44 -13.36 -1.92
N GLU A 157 3.27 -14.54 -2.52
CA GLU A 157 3.93 -15.76 -2.05
C GLU A 157 5.43 -15.75 -2.36
N ASP A 158 6.17 -16.60 -1.65
CA ASP A 158 7.57 -16.86 -1.95
C ASP A 158 7.76 -17.40 -3.37
N VAL A 159 8.67 -16.79 -4.13
CA VAL A 159 9.12 -17.37 -5.41
C VAL A 159 10.24 -18.34 -5.12
N LYS A 160 9.96 -19.62 -5.35
CA LYS A 160 10.92 -20.71 -5.19
C LYS A 160 11.72 -20.92 -6.48
N GLY A 161 12.98 -21.32 -6.32
CA GLY A 161 13.87 -21.69 -7.40
C GLY A 161 13.62 -23.09 -7.95
N PRO A 162 14.49 -23.56 -8.86
CA PRO A 162 14.41 -24.91 -9.41
C PRO A 162 14.36 -25.95 -8.28
N CYS A 163 13.50 -26.96 -8.45
CA CYS A 163 13.21 -28.01 -7.47
C CYS A 163 12.52 -27.56 -6.17
N LYS A 164 12.06 -26.30 -6.05
CA LYS A 164 11.37 -25.73 -4.87
C LYS A 164 12.16 -25.78 -3.55
N LEU A 165 13.45 -26.10 -3.60
CA LEU A 165 14.32 -26.25 -2.41
C LEU A 165 14.81 -24.91 -1.85
N ILE A 166 14.98 -23.91 -2.71
CA ILE A 166 15.56 -22.61 -2.35
C ILE A 166 14.54 -21.52 -2.61
N THR A 167 14.26 -20.70 -1.62
CA THR A 167 13.45 -19.48 -1.80
C THR A 167 14.34 -18.42 -2.44
N LEU A 168 14.00 -18.01 -3.66
CA LEU A 168 14.78 -17.04 -4.43
C LEU A 168 14.31 -15.62 -4.17
N ILE A 169 12.99 -15.41 -4.06
CA ILE A 169 12.40 -14.13 -3.66
C ILE A 169 11.47 -14.40 -2.49
N LYS A 170 11.69 -13.68 -1.38
CA LYS A 170 10.78 -13.73 -0.24
C LYS A 170 9.49 -13.00 -0.59
N GLY A 171 8.37 -13.64 -0.30
CA GLY A 171 7.05 -13.08 -0.37
C GLY A 171 6.89 -11.87 0.56
N PHE A 172 5.74 -11.22 0.45
CA PHE A 172 5.45 -10.00 1.16
C PHE A 172 3.99 -9.98 1.58
N VAL A 173 3.71 -9.45 2.77
CA VAL A 173 2.35 -9.26 3.28
C VAL A 173 2.22 -7.80 3.67
N GLN A 174 1.19 -7.15 3.13
CA GLN A 174 0.91 -5.74 3.37
C GLN A 174 -0.55 -5.60 3.79
N ASP A 175 -0.76 -5.05 4.98
CA ASP A 175 -2.10 -4.65 5.44
C ASP A 175 -2.33 -3.17 5.08
N PHE A 176 -3.52 -2.84 4.60
CA PHE A 176 -3.92 -1.47 4.27
C PHE A 176 -5.38 -1.23 4.63
N SER A 177 -5.74 0.02 4.89
CA SER A 177 -7.09 0.41 5.33
C SER A 177 -7.64 1.52 4.46
N LEU A 178 -8.90 1.38 4.08
CA LEU A 178 -9.65 2.40 3.35
C LEU A 178 -10.77 2.91 4.25
N PHE A 179 -10.85 4.23 4.37
CA PHE A 179 -11.85 4.94 5.14
C PHE A 179 -12.84 5.59 4.19
N PHE A 180 -14.12 5.54 4.54
CA PHE A 180 -15.18 6.20 3.80
C PHE A 180 -16.24 6.73 4.77
N GLN A 181 -17.11 7.62 4.29
CA GLN A 181 -18.19 8.21 5.08
C GLN A 181 -19.54 7.85 4.48
N THR A 182 -20.54 7.58 5.32
CA THR A 182 -21.92 7.38 4.89
C THR A 182 -22.69 8.70 4.78
N GLY A 183 -23.67 8.81 3.90
CA GLY A 183 -24.50 10.01 3.74
C GLY A 183 -25.97 9.74 4.02
N PRO A 184 -26.78 10.79 4.27
CA PRO A 184 -28.23 10.67 4.26
C PRO A 184 -28.72 10.39 2.85
N GLU A 185 -29.72 9.50 2.71
CA GLU A 185 -30.44 9.25 1.46
C GLU A 185 -31.08 10.52 0.87
#